data_AF-A0A399U8Q9-F1
#
_entry.id   AF-A0A399U8Q9-F1
#
_cell.length_a   1.000
_cell.length_b   1.000
_cell.length_c   1.000
_cell.angle_alpha   90.00
_cell.angle_beta   90.00
_cell.angle_gamma   90.00
#
_symmetry.space_group_name_H-M   'P 1'
#
loop_
_entity.id
_entity.type
_entity.pdbx_description
1 polymer ?
#
loop_
_entity_poly.entity_id
_entity_poly.type
_entity_poly.pdbx_seq_one_letter_code
_entity_poly.pdbx_strand_id
1 'polypeptide(L)'
;MLNSIVTIICIALIAFILFWFFKKPEKSGQKAQQKNGYQEIRVEVMGGYTPELIVLKKSVPARIVFDRKDPSPCLDQIVFPDFGVHANLPMGE
;
A
#
# COMPACT_ATOMS: atom_id res chain seq x y z
N MET A 1 -47.65 -13.11 -4.96
CA MET A 1 -46.48 -13.69 -5.65
C MET A 1 -45.46 -12.63 -6.08
N LEU A 2 -45.88 -11.55 -6.75
CA LEU A 2 -44.96 -10.50 -7.22
C LEU A 2 -44.17 -9.81 -6.09
N ASN A 3 -44.83 -9.48 -4.97
CA ASN A 3 -44.19 -8.81 -3.83
C ASN A 3 -43.06 -9.64 -3.20
N SER A 4 -43.24 -10.96 -3.11
CA SER A 4 -42.22 -11.87 -2.56
C SER A 4 -40.98 -11.96 -3.45
N ILE A 5 -41.15 -11.92 -4.77
CA ILE A 5 -40.04 -11.94 -5.74
C ILE A 5 -39.23 -10.63 -5.62
N VAL A 6 -39.91 -9.50 -5.53
CA VAL A 6 -39.26 -8.18 -5.38
C VAL A 6 -38.45 -8.10 -4.09
N THR A 7 -38.99 -8.59 -2.96
CA THR A 7 -38.26 -8.60 -1.68
C THR A 7 -36.99 -9.43 -1.75
N ILE A 8 -37.02 -10.61 -2.39
CA ILE A 8 -35.86 -11.49 -2.54
C ILE A 8 -34.77 -10.82 -3.38
N ILE A 9 -35.14 -10.14 -4.46
CA ILE A 9 -34.20 -9.42 -5.33
C ILE A 9 -33.51 -8.27 -4.56
N CYS A 10 -34.27 -7.50 -3.78
CA CYS A 10 -33.70 -6.42 -2.96
C CYS A 10 -32.71 -6.97 -1.92
N ILE A 11 -33.04 -8.06 -1.24
CA ILE A 11 -32.13 -8.69 -0.26
C ILE A 11 -30.85 -9.20 -0.93
N ALA A 12 -30.96 -9.82 -2.11
CA ALA A 12 -29.81 -10.30 -2.86
C ALA A 12 -28.89 -9.14 -3.31
N LEU A 13 -29.47 -8.03 -3.78
CA LEU A 13 -28.71 -6.83 -4.16
C LEU A 13 -28.00 -6.20 -2.95
N ILE A 14 -28.67 -6.09 -1.81
CA ILE A 14 -28.06 -5.56 -0.58
C ILE A 14 -26.90 -6.46 -0.15
N ALA A 15 -27.09 -7.79 -0.13
CA ALA A 15 -26.02 -8.72 0.21
C ALA A 15 -24.84 -8.64 -0.76
N PHE A 16 -25.10 -8.46 -2.06
CA PHE A 16 -24.07 -8.29 -3.08
C PHE A 16 -23.28 -6.99 -2.89
N ILE A 17 -23.94 -5.86 -2.63
CA ILE A 17 -23.30 -4.57 -2.38
C ILE A 17 -22.46 -4.65 -1.10
N LEU A 18 -23.01 -5.23 -0.03
CA LEU A 18 -22.27 -5.43 1.21
C LEU A 18 -21.05 -6.34 1.00
N PHE A 19 -21.20 -7.44 0.27
CA PHE A 19 -20.08 -8.32 -0.05
C PHE A 19 -19.00 -7.58 -0.86
N TRP A 20 -19.39 -6.81 -1.88
CA TRP A 20 -18.44 -6.07 -2.70
C TRP A 20 -17.68 -4.99 -1.90
N PHE A 21 -18.37 -4.32 -0.96
CA PHE A 21 -17.77 -3.25 -0.16
C PHE A 21 -16.93 -3.79 1.01
N PHE A 22 -17.36 -4.88 1.65
CA PHE A 22 -16.68 -5.46 2.82
C PHE A 22 -15.69 -6.58 2.48
N LYS A 23 -15.66 -7.07 1.23
CA LYS A 23 -14.53 -7.85 0.71
C LYS A 23 -13.35 -6.90 0.49
N LYS A 24 -12.80 -6.43 1.60
CA LYS A 24 -11.60 -5.60 1.62
C LYS A 24 -10.49 -6.39 0.93
N PRO A 25 -9.74 -5.82 -0.03
CA PRO A 25 -8.46 -6.39 -0.37
C PRO A 25 -7.66 -6.43 0.93
N GLU A 26 -7.23 -7.62 1.36
CA GLU A 26 -6.24 -7.69 2.43
C GLU A 26 -5.12 -6.75 2.02
N LYS A 27 -4.76 -5.81 2.91
CA LYS A 27 -3.52 -5.04 2.78
C LYS A 27 -2.35 -6.00 3.02
N SER A 28 -2.24 -7.02 2.15
CA SER A 28 -1.11 -7.90 2.08
C SER A 28 0.02 -7.00 1.64
N GLY A 29 0.86 -6.59 2.59
CA GLY A 29 1.94 -5.66 2.35
C GLY A 29 2.71 -6.06 1.11
N GLN A 30 3.05 -5.06 0.30
CA GLN A 30 3.70 -5.33 -0.96
C GLN A 30 5.06 -5.98 -0.67
N LYS A 31 5.23 -7.20 -1.19
CA LYS A 31 6.48 -7.95 -1.01
C LYS A 31 7.54 -7.34 -1.92
N ALA A 32 8.74 -7.14 -1.38
CA ALA A 32 9.87 -6.67 -2.18
C ALA A 32 10.23 -7.69 -3.27
N GLN A 33 10.50 -7.19 -4.47
CA GLN A 33 10.91 -8.01 -5.60
C GLN A 33 12.34 -8.48 -5.39
N GLN A 34 12.56 -9.79 -5.48
CA GLN A 34 13.91 -10.36 -5.39
C GLN A 34 14.65 -10.12 -6.70
N LYS A 35 15.83 -9.51 -6.60
CA LYS A 35 16.82 -9.36 -7.67
C LYS A 35 18.09 -10.11 -7.26
N ASN A 36 19.02 -10.31 -8.19
CA ASN A 36 20.23 -11.11 -7.93
C ASN A 36 21.06 -10.56 -6.74
N GLY A 37 20.88 -11.15 -5.56
CA GLY A 37 21.60 -10.81 -4.33
C GLY A 37 20.98 -9.72 -3.45
N TYR A 38 19.87 -9.11 -3.86
CA TYR A 38 19.18 -8.08 -3.07
C TYR A 38 17.68 -8.06 -3.36
N GLN A 39 16.90 -7.45 -2.48
CA GLN A 39 15.48 -7.23 -2.68
C GLN A 39 15.21 -5.75 -2.88
N GLU A 40 14.32 -5.42 -3.81
CA GLU A 40 13.98 -4.05 -4.14
C GLU A 40 12.48 -3.81 -4.02
N ILE A 41 12.12 -2.65 -3.48
CA ILE A 41 10.74 -2.16 -3.48
C ILE A 41 10.73 -0.66 -3.76
N ARG A 42 9.74 -0.21 -4.52
CA ARG A 42 9.52 1.20 -4.81
C ARG A 42 8.35 1.70 -3.98
N VAL A 43 8.55 2.85 -3.33
CA VAL A 43 7.55 3.53 -2.51
C VAL A 43 7.35 4.91 -3.09
N GLU A 44 6.12 5.19 -3.51
CA GLU A 44 5.71 6.51 -3.94
C GLU A 44 5.43 7.39 -2.72
N VAL A 45 5.95 8.61 -2.75
CA VAL A 45 5.77 9.61 -1.71
C VAL A 45 4.85 10.71 -2.24
N MET A 46 3.55 10.53 -2.00
CA MET A 46 2.46 11.44 -2.40
C MET A 46 1.39 11.47 -1.31
N GLY A 47 1.30 12.56 -0.54
CA GLY A 47 0.38 12.67 0.60
C GLY A 47 0.60 11.62 1.69
N GLY A 48 1.77 10.96 1.70
CA GLY A 48 2.06 9.77 2.50
C GLY A 48 2.96 8.80 1.73
N TYR A 49 3.01 7.54 2.18
CA TYR A 49 3.82 6.48 1.57
C TYR A 49 2.92 5.42 0.94
N THR A 50 3.10 5.13 -0.35
CA THR A 50 2.36 4.08 -1.06
C THR A 50 3.33 3.14 -1.77
N PRO A 51 3.37 1.85 -1.42
CA PRO A 51 2.63 1.18 -0.34
C PRO A 51 3.07 1.64 1.06
N GLU A 52 2.13 1.76 1.98
CA GLU A 52 2.41 2.09 3.39
C GLU A 52 2.97 0.89 4.18
N LEU A 53 2.72 -0.33 3.69
CA LEU A 53 3.17 -1.58 4.30
C LEU A 53 4.00 -2.38 3.29
N ILE A 54 5.28 -2.52 3.59
CA ILE A 54 6.23 -3.31 2.81
C ILE A 54 6.69 -4.53 3.60
N VAL A 55 6.92 -5.64 2.90
CA VAL A 55 7.41 -6.88 3.52
C VAL A 55 8.74 -7.28 2.89
N LEU A 56 9.78 -7.34 3.72
CA LEU A 56 11.15 -7.68 3.36
C LEU A 56 11.52 -9.06 3.92
N LYS A 57 12.34 -9.81 3.20
CA LYS A 57 12.95 -11.05 3.69
C LYS A 57 14.12 -10.74 4.62
N LYS A 58 14.19 -11.42 5.75
CA LYS A 58 15.33 -11.35 6.68
C LYS A 58 16.61 -11.84 6.00
N SER A 59 17.74 -11.23 6.35
CA SER A 59 19.09 -11.59 5.89
C SER A 59 19.36 -11.40 4.39
N VAL A 60 18.48 -10.68 3.67
CA VAL A 60 18.69 -10.30 2.26
C VAL A 60 18.86 -8.77 2.21
N PRO A 61 19.95 -8.24 1.61
CA PRO A 61 20.14 -6.80 1.44
C PRO A 61 18.93 -6.15 0.78
N ALA A 62 18.44 -5.06 1.34
CA ALA A 62 17.23 -4.37 0.89
C ALA A 62 17.54 -3.03 0.24
N ARG A 63 16.85 -2.72 -0.85
CA ARG A 63 16.84 -1.41 -1.51
C ARG A 63 15.41 -0.89 -1.55
N ILE A 64 15.15 0.20 -0.85
CA ILE A 64 13.86 0.87 -0.84
C ILE A 64 14.03 2.16 -1.63
N VAL A 65 13.36 2.25 -2.77
CA VAL A 65 13.43 3.40 -3.68
C VAL A 65 12.24 4.30 -3.40
N PHE A 66 12.48 5.46 -2.81
CA PHE A 66 11.46 6.47 -2.56
C PHE A 66 11.38 7.40 -3.77
N ASP A 67 10.21 7.46 -4.41
CA ASP A 67 9.92 8.37 -5.52
C ASP A 67 9.07 9.52 -4.99
N ARG A 68 9.69 10.67 -4.77
CA ARG A 68 9.02 11.84 -4.20
C ARG A 68 8.32 12.64 -5.28
N LYS A 69 6.98 12.64 -5.20
CA LYS A 69 6.08 13.40 -6.07
C LYS A 69 5.34 14.52 -5.35
N ASP A 70 5.36 14.53 -4.01
CA ASP A 70 4.70 15.56 -3.20
C ASP A 70 5.62 16.78 -2.91
N PRO A 71 5.22 18.01 -3.28
CA PRO A 71 6.00 19.22 -3.01
C PRO A 71 5.94 19.68 -1.55
N SER A 72 5.14 19.03 -0.71
CA SER A 72 5.01 19.35 0.70
C SER A 72 6.35 19.20 1.44
N PRO A 73 6.78 20.22 2.22
CA PRO A 73 7.96 20.13 3.09
C PRO A 73 7.84 19.06 4.18
N CYS A 74 6.61 18.62 4.50
CA CYS A 74 6.35 17.57 5.49
C CYS A 74 7.05 16.25 5.13
N LEU A 75 7.29 16.00 3.84
CA LEU A 75 7.86 14.77 3.30
C LEU A 75 9.31 14.97 2.80
N ASP A 76 10.00 15.99 3.30
CA ASP A 76 11.41 16.29 2.94
C ASP A 76 12.40 15.25 3.48
N GLN A 77 12.01 14.47 4.48
CA GLN A 77 12.92 13.56 5.18
C GLN A 77 12.29 12.18 5.36
N ILE A 78 13.13 11.15 5.22
CA ILE A 78 12.81 9.77 5.55
C ILE A 78 13.62 9.33 6.77
N VAL A 79 12.96 8.58 7.65
CA VAL A 79 13.54 8.11 8.91
C VAL A 79 13.29 6.63 9.08
N PHE A 80 14.35 5.87 9.33
CA PHE A 80 14.29 4.49 9.83
C PHE A 80 15.06 4.42 11.16
N PRO A 81 14.37 4.59 12.31
CA PRO A 81 15.03 4.76 13.60
C PRO A 81 15.80 3.50 14.03
N ASP A 82 15.22 2.32 13.79
CA ASP A 82 15.85 1.02 14.13
C ASP A 82 17.13 0.75 13.33
N PHE A 83 17.27 1.41 12.17
CA PHE A 83 18.45 1.31 11.30
C PHE A 83 19.35 2.56 11.38
N GLY A 84 18.98 3.56 12.19
CA GLY A 84 19.69 4.82 12.30
C GLY A 84 19.74 5.65 11.00
N VAL A 85 18.80 5.44 10.07
CA VAL A 85 18.77 6.16 8.80
C VAL A 85 17.94 7.42 8.96
N HIS A 86 18.54 8.56 8.65
CA HIS A 86 17.88 9.86 8.52
C HIS A 86 18.41 10.52 7.25
N ALA A 87 17.58 10.61 6.22
CA ALA A 87 18.00 11.10 4.91
C ALA A 87 16.98 12.07 4.33
N ASN A 88 17.47 13.04 3.56
CA ASN A 88 16.60 13.94 2.80
C ASN A 88 16.07 13.25 1.54
N LEU A 89 14.82 13.51 1.20
CA LEU A 89 14.17 13.07 -0.04
C LEU A 89 14.09 14.25 -1.02
N PRO A 90 15.02 14.34 -2.00
CA PRO A 90 14.94 15.36 -3.04
C PRO A 90 13.69 15.17 -3.90
N MET A 91 13.22 16.26 -4.47
CA MET A 91 11.98 16.28 -5.24
C MET A 91 12.24 15.88 -6.69
N GLY A 92 11.51 14.89 -7.22
CA GLY A 92 11.59 14.47 -8.62
C GLY A 92 12.84 13.65 -9.01
N GLU A 93 13.49 12.99 -8.05
CA GLU A 93 14.63 12.06 -8.26
C GLU A 93 14.26 10.59 -8.01
#